data_AF-A0A3D1ZRQ4-F1
#
_entry.id   AF-A0A3D1ZRQ4-F1
#
_cell.length_a   1.000
_cell.length_b   1.000
_cell.length_c   1.000
_cell.angle_alpha   90.00
_cell.angle_beta   90.00
_cell.angle_gamma   90.00
#
_symmetry.space_group_name_H-M   'P 1'
#
loop_
_entity.id
_entity.type
_entity.pdbx_description
1 polymer ?
#
loop_
_entity_poly.entity_id
_entity_poly.type
_entity_poly.pdbx_seq_one_letter_code
_entity_poly.pdbx_strand_id
1 'polypeptide(L)'
;MSETKETTTALDRIREWREEYRLGLSPSPLEDVTQLGAQLDLTHAHPSGIAQLFASGHVTLDSLFRDNGMLRAAGRRVERVLDDQEAKNRISGVGELSLVVGVALWKGNQMPVLMYPVEVRKEGRTVEDGTVIAFTGRVRLNAAFVAAMRENNVVLDESKLFDGSNYESGTPETSAVFSTITARASTMFPDFEIERHIILGCFMDPSSQMLVESQQIIDQLAQGPTGNTVLDALSGDKSAMASLEGSQIPPYSPFDADPHGEYEIGDVDNTVRYAAQLAADGHSVFVDSAACNNTAEQSAAIASRCVMAGHSVLYVPCVTDQKRRFMQTIAANEMSGQLLDIADDGANTAIDRQLITAVGFQSGVATSRFDQIADELVGVRSRLARYLGDLH
;
A
#
# COMPACT_ATOMS: atom_id res chain seq x y z
N MET A 1 26.65 -42.33 8.60
CA MET A 1 25.96 -41.34 7.76
C MET A 1 24.74 -40.91 8.55
N SER A 2 24.89 -39.84 9.35
CA SER A 2 23.79 -39.26 10.10
C SER A 2 23.28 -38.11 9.24
N GLU A 3 22.05 -38.21 8.76
CA GLU A 3 21.34 -37.11 8.10
C GLU A 3 21.20 -35.97 9.12
N THR A 4 21.92 -34.88 8.87
CA THR A 4 21.65 -33.59 9.52
C THR A 4 20.34 -33.09 8.94
N LYS A 5 19.21 -33.38 9.60
CA LYS A 5 17.97 -32.63 9.38
C LYS A 5 18.27 -31.21 9.84
N GLU A 6 18.61 -30.33 8.91
CA GLU A 6 18.62 -28.89 9.15
C GLU A 6 17.23 -28.51 9.67
N THR A 7 17.17 -28.09 10.93
CA THR A 7 15.96 -27.52 11.51
C THR A 7 15.71 -26.18 10.85
N THR A 8 14.89 -26.16 9.79
CA THR A 8 14.37 -24.93 9.17
C THR A 8 13.84 -24.03 10.28
N THR A 9 14.43 -22.85 10.47
CA THR A 9 13.96 -21.93 11.51
C THR A 9 12.58 -21.38 11.10
N ALA A 10 11.81 -20.85 12.04
CA ALA A 10 10.51 -20.26 11.72
C ALA A 10 10.63 -19.08 10.74
N LEU A 11 11.73 -18.32 10.82
CA LEU A 11 12.08 -17.28 9.87
C LEU A 11 12.40 -17.82 8.46
N ASP A 12 13.04 -18.99 8.36
CA ASP A 12 13.31 -19.61 7.06
C ASP A 12 12.03 -20.01 6.34
N ARG A 13 10.97 -20.42 7.06
CA ARG A 13 9.64 -20.65 6.45
C ARG A 13 9.04 -19.38 5.83
N ILE A 14 9.23 -18.22 6.46
CA ILE A 14 8.77 -16.93 5.92
C ILE A 14 9.56 -16.58 4.65
N ARG A 15 10.87 -16.85 4.64
CA ARG A 15 11.72 -16.68 3.46
C ARG A 15 11.32 -17.61 2.32
N GLU A 16 11.06 -18.88 2.61
CA GLU A 16 10.59 -19.87 1.64
C GLU A 16 9.25 -19.43 1.02
N TRP A 17 8.26 -19.05 1.84
CA TRP A 17 6.98 -18.53 1.36
C TRP A 17 7.15 -17.31 0.45
N ARG A 18 8.04 -16.38 0.81
CA ARG A 18 8.33 -15.20 -0.01
C ARG A 18 8.93 -15.60 -1.36
N GLU A 19 9.86 -16.55 -1.39
CA GLU A 19 10.45 -17.03 -2.64
C GLU A 19 9.44 -17.78 -3.50
N GLU A 20 8.58 -18.60 -2.91
CA GLU A 20 7.47 -19.23 -3.62
C GLU A 20 6.52 -18.19 -4.24
N TYR A 21 6.18 -17.15 -3.48
CA TYR A 21 5.38 -16.02 -3.98
C TYR A 21 6.08 -15.32 -5.15
N ARG A 22 7.38 -15.01 -5.03
CA ARG A 22 8.18 -14.37 -6.09
C ARG A 22 8.22 -15.22 -7.36
N LEU A 23 8.43 -16.53 -7.23
CA LEU A 23 8.50 -17.46 -8.37
C LEU A 23 7.15 -17.62 -9.10
N GLY A 24 6.03 -17.37 -8.41
CA GLY A 24 4.69 -17.38 -9.01
C GLY A 24 4.35 -16.12 -9.81
N LEU A 25 5.18 -15.08 -9.77
CA LEU A 25 4.92 -13.80 -10.41
C LEU A 25 5.64 -13.67 -11.76
N SER A 26 5.08 -12.84 -12.63
CA SER A 26 5.81 -12.36 -13.81
C SER A 26 6.84 -11.31 -13.37
N PRO A 27 8.00 -11.21 -14.06
CA PRO A 27 9.02 -10.22 -13.72
C PRO A 27 8.44 -8.81 -13.72
N SER A 28 8.72 -8.08 -12.64
CA SER A 28 8.29 -6.69 -12.48
C SER A 28 9.08 -5.75 -13.39
N PRO A 29 8.52 -4.59 -13.80
CA PRO A 29 9.30 -3.50 -14.39
C PRO A 29 10.50 -3.03 -13.55
N LEU A 30 10.51 -3.33 -12.24
CA LEU A 30 11.66 -3.10 -11.35
C LEU A 30 12.76 -4.16 -11.51
N GLU A 31 12.42 -5.38 -11.91
CA GLU A 31 13.37 -6.47 -12.16
C GLU A 31 13.84 -6.49 -13.62
N ASP A 32 13.00 -6.02 -14.53
CA ASP A 32 13.32 -5.89 -15.95
C ASP A 32 12.55 -4.70 -16.54
N VAL A 33 13.28 -3.63 -16.86
CA VAL A 33 12.71 -2.40 -17.43
C VAL A 33 11.93 -2.65 -18.72
N THR A 34 12.24 -3.73 -19.46
CA THR A 34 11.57 -4.05 -20.72
C THR A 34 10.13 -4.54 -20.53
N GLN A 35 9.75 -4.93 -19.31
CA GLN A 35 8.37 -5.30 -18.95
C GLN A 35 7.45 -4.08 -18.76
N LEU A 36 7.99 -2.86 -18.82
CA LEU A 36 7.22 -1.64 -18.66
C LEU A 36 6.26 -1.41 -19.85
N GLY A 37 4.96 -1.59 -19.61
CA GLY A 37 3.93 -1.53 -20.66
C GLY A 37 3.81 -0.17 -21.36
N ALA A 38 3.77 0.93 -20.61
CA ALA A 38 3.73 2.28 -21.14
C ALA A 38 4.85 3.15 -20.56
N GLN A 39 5.55 3.85 -21.43
CA GLN A 39 6.66 4.71 -21.04
C GLN A 39 6.82 5.95 -21.91
N LEU A 40 7.38 6.99 -21.31
CA LEU A 40 7.93 8.16 -21.97
C LEU A 40 9.45 8.18 -21.75
N ASP A 41 10.19 7.95 -22.82
CA ASP A 41 11.64 8.09 -22.85
C ASP A 41 12.04 9.58 -22.98
N LEU A 42 12.78 10.06 -21.99
CA LEU A 42 13.32 11.41 -21.88
C LEU A 42 14.85 11.46 -22.10
N THR A 43 15.48 10.34 -22.48
CA THR A 43 16.94 10.24 -22.66
C THR A 43 17.48 11.26 -23.67
N HIS A 44 16.66 11.60 -24.68
CA HIS A 44 16.99 12.58 -25.71
C HIS A 44 16.21 13.91 -25.56
N ALA A 45 15.63 14.17 -24.39
CA ALA A 45 14.98 15.44 -24.11
C ALA A 45 16.01 16.59 -24.08
N HIS A 46 15.51 17.82 -24.23
CA HIS A 46 16.36 19.01 -24.23
C HIS A 46 17.10 19.16 -22.88
N PRO A 47 18.45 19.30 -22.87
CA PRO A 47 19.23 19.30 -21.63
C PRO A 47 18.81 20.37 -20.63
N SER A 48 18.42 21.56 -21.10
CA SER A 48 17.92 22.63 -20.20
C SER A 48 16.61 22.27 -19.51
N GLY A 49 15.73 21.49 -20.15
CA GLY A 49 14.47 21.04 -19.53
C GLY A 49 14.73 19.97 -18.47
N ILE A 50 15.66 19.05 -18.74
CA ILE A 50 16.11 18.07 -17.73
C ILE A 50 16.77 18.79 -16.55
N ALA A 51 17.68 19.73 -16.80
CA ALA A 51 18.33 20.51 -15.75
C ALA A 51 17.30 21.30 -14.91
N GLN A 52 16.28 21.86 -15.55
CA GLN A 52 15.16 22.50 -14.86
C GLN A 52 14.42 21.51 -13.96
N LEU A 53 14.04 20.33 -14.47
CA LEU A 53 13.35 19.31 -13.68
C LEU A 53 14.12 18.96 -12.41
N PHE A 54 15.43 18.73 -12.51
CA PHE A 54 16.27 18.41 -11.34
C PHE A 54 16.55 19.61 -10.42
N ALA A 55 16.50 20.85 -10.93
CA ALA A 55 16.76 22.05 -10.13
C ALA A 55 15.51 22.62 -9.44
N SER A 56 14.38 22.71 -10.15
CA SER A 56 13.11 23.26 -9.65
C SER A 56 12.10 22.20 -9.22
N GLY A 57 12.39 20.91 -9.43
CA GLY A 57 11.50 19.80 -9.11
C GLY A 57 10.29 19.67 -10.04
N HIS A 58 10.19 20.47 -11.09
CA HIS A 58 9.10 20.41 -12.06
C HIS A 58 9.52 20.96 -13.43
N VAL A 59 8.88 20.47 -14.48
CA VAL A 59 9.13 20.89 -15.87
C VAL A 59 7.86 20.73 -16.72
N THR A 60 7.74 21.56 -17.74
CA THR A 60 6.69 21.45 -18.75
C THR A 60 7.14 20.58 -19.94
N LEU A 61 6.21 19.89 -20.59
CA LEU A 61 6.53 18.97 -21.69
C LEU A 61 7.16 19.69 -22.91
N ASP A 62 6.73 20.91 -23.21
CA ASP A 62 7.30 21.78 -24.27
C ASP A 62 8.74 22.23 -23.97
N SER A 63 9.10 22.36 -22.68
CA SER A 63 10.47 22.64 -22.26
C SER A 63 11.40 21.44 -22.48
N LEU A 64 10.86 20.20 -22.39
CA LEU A 64 11.59 18.96 -22.67
C LEU A 64 11.70 18.68 -24.17
N PHE A 65 10.67 18.98 -24.97
CA PHE A 65 10.63 18.70 -26.40
C PHE A 65 10.33 19.97 -27.20
N ARG A 66 11.38 20.61 -27.71
CA ARG A 66 11.27 21.87 -28.49
C ARG A 66 10.80 21.67 -29.93
N ASP A 67 11.01 20.48 -30.49
CA ASP A 67 10.52 20.15 -31.83
C ASP A 67 9.03 19.78 -31.74
N ASN A 68 8.19 20.44 -32.54
CA ASN A 68 6.73 20.23 -32.50
C ASN A 68 6.33 18.78 -32.84
N GLY A 69 7.07 18.09 -33.71
CA GLY A 69 6.81 16.69 -34.04
C GLY A 69 7.09 15.77 -32.87
N MET A 70 8.23 15.97 -32.21
CA MET A 70 8.63 15.26 -30.99
C MET A 70 7.70 15.57 -29.82
N LEU A 71 7.30 16.84 -29.63
CA LEU A 71 6.35 17.26 -28.59
C LEU A 71 5.01 16.53 -28.71
N ARG A 72 4.45 16.50 -29.94
CA ARG A 72 3.22 15.75 -30.23
C ARG A 72 3.35 14.26 -29.95
N ALA A 73 4.49 13.67 -30.31
CA ALA A 73 4.75 12.25 -30.05
C ALA A 73 4.91 11.96 -28.55
N ALA A 74 5.57 12.86 -27.81
CA ALA A 74 5.72 12.80 -26.37
C ALA A 74 4.37 12.94 -25.66
N GLY A 75 3.51 13.87 -26.09
CA GLY A 75 2.16 14.04 -25.57
C GLY A 75 1.34 12.75 -25.66
N ARG A 76 1.33 12.09 -26.83
CA ARG A 76 0.67 10.78 -27.00
C ARG A 76 1.28 9.66 -26.17
N ARG A 77 2.58 9.73 -25.84
CA ARG A 77 3.24 8.75 -24.95
C ARG A 77 2.84 8.99 -23.50
N VAL A 78 2.80 10.25 -23.06
CA VAL A 78 2.32 10.63 -21.73
C VAL A 78 0.88 10.20 -21.52
N GLU A 79 -0.01 10.43 -22.49
CA GLU A 79 -1.40 9.96 -22.40
C GLU A 79 -1.47 8.45 -22.16
N ARG A 80 -0.69 7.66 -22.91
CA ARG A 80 -0.63 6.20 -22.68
C ARG A 80 -0.07 5.81 -21.32
N VAL A 81 0.90 6.57 -20.79
CA VAL A 81 1.43 6.36 -19.43
C VAL A 81 0.34 6.63 -18.38
N LEU A 82 -0.45 7.70 -18.56
CA LEU A 82 -1.57 8.03 -17.68
C LEU A 82 -2.70 7.00 -17.77
N ASP A 83 -3.01 6.51 -18.97
CA ASP A 83 -4.02 5.46 -19.16
C ASP A 83 -3.58 4.14 -18.49
N ASP A 84 -2.30 3.77 -18.61
CA ASP A 84 -1.72 2.61 -17.90
C ASP A 84 -1.76 2.79 -16.38
N GLN A 85 -1.41 3.99 -15.89
CA GLN A 85 -1.47 4.34 -14.48
C GLN A 85 -2.90 4.21 -13.94
N GLU A 86 -3.89 4.78 -14.62
CA GLU A 86 -5.29 4.72 -14.22
C GLU A 86 -5.82 3.28 -14.24
N ALA A 87 -5.43 2.49 -15.26
CA ALA A 87 -5.79 1.09 -15.34
C ALA A 87 -5.21 0.28 -14.17
N LYS A 88 -3.92 0.46 -13.85
CA LYS A 88 -3.28 -0.18 -12.69
C LYS A 88 -3.94 0.23 -11.39
N ASN A 89 -4.11 1.53 -11.15
CA ASN A 89 -4.75 2.03 -9.94
C ASN A 89 -6.19 1.47 -9.77
N ARG A 90 -6.96 1.37 -10.86
CA ARG A 90 -8.30 0.78 -10.83
C ARG A 90 -8.29 -0.72 -10.48
N ILE A 91 -7.35 -1.48 -11.04
CA ILE A 91 -7.26 -2.94 -10.85
C ILE A 91 -6.68 -3.30 -9.47
N SER A 92 -5.69 -2.53 -9.03
CA SER A 92 -4.76 -2.95 -7.99
C SER A 92 -4.61 -1.97 -6.83
N GLY A 93 -5.20 -0.77 -6.92
CA GLY A 93 -5.03 0.30 -5.95
C GLY A 93 -3.65 0.97 -5.96
N VAL A 94 -2.69 0.44 -6.73
CA VAL A 94 -1.32 0.95 -6.85
C VAL A 94 -1.09 1.43 -8.27
N GLY A 95 -0.73 2.70 -8.42
CA GLY A 95 -0.49 3.34 -9.71
C GLY A 95 0.39 4.57 -9.56
N GLU A 96 1.50 4.45 -8.85
CA GLU A 96 2.45 5.54 -8.68
C GLU A 96 3.35 5.68 -9.92
N LEU A 97 3.47 6.90 -10.42
CA LEU A 97 4.42 7.20 -11.50
C LEU A 97 5.81 7.42 -10.92
N SER A 98 6.80 6.94 -11.64
CA SER A 98 8.20 7.18 -11.31
C SER A 98 8.99 7.56 -12.55
N LEU A 99 9.94 8.45 -12.35
CA LEU A 99 10.99 8.74 -13.29
C LEU A 99 12.22 7.92 -12.90
N VAL A 100 12.58 6.97 -13.75
CA VAL A 100 13.81 6.20 -13.65
C VAL A 100 14.96 6.98 -14.24
N VAL A 101 16.09 6.98 -13.54
CA VAL A 101 17.36 7.49 -14.03
C VAL A 101 18.42 6.41 -13.89
N GLY A 102 18.92 5.94 -15.03
CA GLY A 102 19.90 4.87 -15.10
C GLY A 102 19.26 3.49 -15.14
N VAL A 103 19.72 2.66 -16.08
CA VAL A 103 19.41 1.24 -16.16
C VAL A 103 20.74 0.49 -16.03
N ALA A 104 20.83 -0.39 -15.03
CA ALA A 104 21.98 -1.24 -14.82
C ALA A 104 21.86 -2.51 -15.66
N LEU A 105 22.96 -2.87 -16.33
CA LEU A 105 23.07 -4.05 -17.19
C LEU A 105 24.16 -4.98 -16.65
N TRP A 106 23.82 -6.25 -16.46
CA TRP A 106 24.78 -7.32 -16.16
C TRP A 106 24.15 -8.68 -16.42
N LYS A 107 24.91 -9.64 -16.97
CA LYS A 107 24.44 -11.01 -17.22
C LYS A 107 23.08 -11.11 -17.95
N GLY A 108 22.74 -10.11 -18.78
CA GLY A 108 21.47 -10.01 -19.49
C GLY A 108 20.31 -9.36 -18.70
N ASN A 109 20.50 -9.02 -17.42
CA ASN A 109 19.54 -8.26 -16.62
C ASN A 109 19.56 -6.79 -17.03
N GLN A 110 18.39 -6.13 -16.95
CA GLN A 110 18.22 -4.70 -17.24
C GLN A 110 17.34 -4.06 -16.16
N MET A 111 17.96 -3.62 -15.07
CA MET A 111 17.22 -3.14 -13.89
C MET A 111 17.32 -1.63 -13.73
N PRO A 112 16.19 -0.92 -13.50
CA PRO A 112 16.22 0.48 -13.08
C PRO A 112 17.09 0.68 -11.83
N VAL A 113 17.84 1.78 -11.76
CA VAL A 113 18.73 2.06 -10.62
C VAL A 113 18.13 3.09 -9.68
N LEU A 114 17.91 4.33 -10.15
CA LEU A 114 17.34 5.42 -9.35
C LEU A 114 15.88 5.65 -9.72
N MET A 115 15.04 5.74 -8.70
CA MET A 115 13.60 5.96 -8.80
C MET A 115 13.28 7.34 -8.20
N TYR A 116 12.69 8.22 -8.99
CA TYR A 116 12.16 9.51 -8.53
C TYR A 116 10.63 9.43 -8.57
N PRO A 117 9.92 9.53 -7.44
CA PRO A 117 8.46 9.57 -7.44
C PRO A 117 7.98 10.88 -8.07
N VAL A 118 7.05 10.78 -9.01
CA VAL A 118 6.59 11.93 -9.81
C VAL A 118 5.08 11.96 -9.95
N GLU A 119 4.56 13.16 -10.17
CA GLU A 119 3.19 13.39 -10.64
C GLU A 119 3.21 14.02 -12.04
N VAL A 120 2.15 13.76 -12.80
CA VAL A 120 1.93 14.37 -14.11
C VAL A 120 0.58 15.07 -14.10
N ARG A 121 0.59 16.40 -14.20
CA ARG A 121 -0.59 17.25 -14.12
C ARG A 121 -0.90 17.87 -15.47
N LYS A 122 -2.18 17.91 -15.83
CA LYS A 122 -2.70 18.58 -17.03
C LYS A 122 -3.26 19.95 -16.63
N GLU A 123 -2.44 20.99 -16.74
CA GLU A 123 -2.79 22.37 -16.37
C GLU A 123 -3.24 23.23 -17.57
N GLY A 124 -2.90 22.82 -18.79
CA GLY A 124 -3.28 23.53 -20.02
C GLY A 124 -4.47 22.92 -20.76
N ARG A 125 -4.87 23.58 -21.86
CA ARG A 125 -5.99 23.14 -22.71
C ARG A 125 -5.67 21.92 -23.57
N THR A 126 -4.41 21.71 -23.89
CA THR A 126 -3.89 20.57 -24.65
C THR A 126 -2.80 19.88 -23.85
N VAL A 127 -2.56 18.59 -24.11
CA VAL A 127 -1.45 17.84 -23.48
C VAL A 127 -0.09 18.43 -23.86
N GLU A 128 0.02 19.00 -25.06
CA GLU A 128 1.26 19.58 -25.59
C GLU A 128 1.68 20.86 -24.86
N ASP A 129 0.75 21.77 -24.56
CA ASP A 129 1.04 23.09 -23.97
C ASP A 129 0.74 23.19 -22.47
N GLY A 130 0.39 22.05 -21.85
CA GLY A 130 -0.24 22.03 -20.52
C GLY A 130 0.22 20.93 -19.58
N THR A 131 1.08 20.02 -20.03
CA THR A 131 1.52 18.90 -19.20
C THR A 131 2.74 19.31 -18.37
N VAL A 132 2.59 19.24 -17.06
CA VAL A 132 3.65 19.48 -16.07
C VAL A 132 4.03 18.15 -15.44
N ILE A 133 5.32 17.84 -15.41
CA ILE A 133 5.89 16.70 -14.68
C ILE A 133 6.57 17.29 -13.44
N ALA A 134 6.24 16.80 -12.25
CA ALA A 134 6.79 17.29 -10.99
C ALA A 134 7.22 16.14 -10.08
N PHE A 135 8.30 16.33 -9.32
CA PHE A 135 8.73 15.41 -8.26
C PHE A 135 7.83 15.56 -7.03
N THR A 136 7.34 14.43 -6.52
CA THR A 136 6.49 14.38 -5.32
C THR A 136 7.26 13.97 -4.07
N GLY A 137 8.48 13.47 -4.24
CA GLY A 137 9.29 12.95 -3.15
C GLY A 137 10.78 12.90 -3.47
N ARG A 138 11.54 12.23 -2.60
CA ARG A 138 13.00 12.08 -2.73
C ARG A 138 13.34 10.90 -3.62
N VAL A 139 14.53 10.97 -4.25
CA VAL A 139 15.12 9.83 -4.96
C VAL A 139 15.31 8.65 -4.02
N ARG A 140 15.06 7.45 -4.55
CA ARG A 140 15.32 6.17 -3.88
C ARG A 140 16.06 5.24 -4.84
N LEU A 141 16.78 4.25 -4.30
CA LEU A 141 17.23 3.14 -5.13
C LEU A 141 16.06 2.21 -5.41
N ASN A 142 16.07 1.61 -6.59
CA ASN A 142 15.17 0.50 -6.87
C ASN A 142 15.45 -0.64 -5.88
N ALA A 143 14.46 -0.98 -5.07
CA ALA A 143 14.59 -1.99 -4.03
C ALA A 143 14.86 -3.40 -4.59
N ALA A 144 14.30 -3.73 -5.77
CA ALA A 144 14.61 -4.99 -6.45
C ALA A 144 16.10 -5.04 -6.86
N PHE A 145 16.63 -3.93 -7.38
CA PHE A 145 18.05 -3.79 -7.73
C PHE A 145 18.95 -3.95 -6.49
N VAL A 146 18.59 -3.30 -5.36
CA VAL A 146 19.33 -3.43 -4.11
C VAL A 146 19.30 -4.87 -3.59
N ALA A 147 18.15 -5.55 -3.68
CA ALA A 147 18.02 -6.96 -3.29
C ALA A 147 18.92 -7.87 -4.14
N ALA A 148 18.86 -7.74 -5.48
CA ALA A 148 19.71 -8.50 -6.40
C ALA A 148 21.21 -8.28 -6.15
N MET A 149 21.61 -7.04 -5.83
CA MET A 149 22.99 -6.72 -5.45
C MET A 149 23.37 -7.38 -4.12
N ARG A 150 22.49 -7.31 -3.12
CA ARG A 150 22.72 -7.91 -1.80
C ARG A 150 22.86 -9.43 -1.85
N GLU A 151 22.05 -10.12 -2.65
CA GLU A 151 22.16 -11.57 -2.88
C GLU A 151 23.55 -11.97 -3.39
N ASN A 152 24.22 -11.07 -4.11
CA ASN A 152 25.56 -11.26 -4.62
C ASN A 152 26.64 -10.60 -3.74
N ASN A 153 26.32 -10.33 -2.48
CA ASN A 153 27.19 -9.71 -1.46
C ASN A 153 27.62 -8.26 -1.77
N VAL A 154 26.90 -7.55 -2.64
CA VAL A 154 27.11 -6.13 -2.92
C VAL A 154 26.14 -5.30 -2.07
N VAL A 155 26.66 -4.68 -1.02
CA VAL A 155 25.84 -3.83 -0.13
C VAL A 155 25.81 -2.38 -0.63
N LEU A 156 24.61 -1.94 -1.01
CA LEU A 156 24.32 -0.56 -1.37
C LEU A 156 23.55 0.09 -0.22
N ASP A 157 24.05 1.24 0.25
CA ASP A 157 23.50 1.98 1.38
C ASP A 157 23.03 3.35 0.88
N GLU A 158 21.70 3.52 0.80
CA GLU A 158 21.07 4.77 0.33
C GLU A 158 21.56 5.98 1.12
N SER A 159 21.72 5.84 2.45
CA SER A 159 22.09 6.96 3.31
C SER A 159 23.48 7.48 2.97
N LYS A 160 24.43 6.58 2.68
CA LYS A 160 25.80 6.95 2.28
C LYS A 160 25.89 7.42 0.84
N LEU A 161 25.11 6.81 -0.06
CA LEU A 161 25.09 7.17 -1.49
C LEU A 161 24.46 8.54 -1.72
N PHE A 162 23.49 8.93 -0.91
CA PHE A 162 22.83 10.23 -1.03
C PHE A 162 23.34 11.27 -0.01
N ASP A 163 24.39 10.95 0.75
CA ASP A 163 25.03 11.90 1.66
C ASP A 163 25.83 12.94 0.87
N GLY A 164 25.37 14.19 0.91
CA GLY A 164 25.98 15.32 0.23
C GLY A 164 27.42 15.60 0.66
N SER A 165 27.84 15.18 1.87
CA SER A 165 29.23 15.39 2.32
C SER A 165 30.26 14.56 1.56
N ASN A 166 29.82 13.51 0.86
CA ASN A 166 30.69 12.65 0.06
C ASN A 166 30.99 13.23 -1.33
N TYR A 167 30.45 14.40 -1.67
CA TYR A 167 30.54 15.01 -2.99
C TYR A 167 31.05 16.46 -2.91
N GLU A 168 31.95 16.84 -3.83
CA GLU A 168 32.55 18.19 -3.87
C GLU A 168 31.50 19.32 -4.04
N SER A 169 30.38 19.04 -4.71
CA SER A 169 29.27 19.97 -4.91
C SER A 169 28.31 20.07 -3.70
N GLY A 170 28.47 19.22 -2.67
CA GLY A 170 27.57 19.17 -1.52
C GLY A 170 26.21 18.50 -1.80
N THR A 171 25.96 18.06 -3.04
CA THR A 171 24.77 17.30 -3.45
C THR A 171 25.17 16.12 -4.32
N PRO A 172 24.59 14.92 -4.14
CA PRO A 172 24.92 13.76 -4.98
C PRO A 172 24.57 14.02 -6.44
N GLU A 173 25.57 14.16 -7.30
CA GLU A 173 25.35 14.16 -8.75
C GLU A 173 25.10 12.72 -9.23
N THR A 174 24.11 12.53 -10.09
CA THR A 174 23.73 11.21 -10.64
C THR A 174 24.93 10.45 -11.22
N SER A 175 25.84 11.15 -11.91
CA SER A 175 27.08 10.59 -12.47
C SER A 175 28.00 10.01 -11.39
N ALA A 176 28.16 10.72 -10.27
CA ALA A 176 29.01 10.31 -9.16
C ALA A 176 28.40 9.13 -8.40
N VAL A 177 27.07 9.14 -8.21
CA VAL A 177 26.32 8.00 -7.66
C VAL A 177 26.51 6.75 -8.53
N PHE A 178 26.34 6.86 -9.85
CA PHE A 178 26.56 5.74 -10.77
C PHE A 178 27.99 5.21 -10.72
N SER A 179 29.00 6.09 -10.71
CA SER A 179 30.39 5.65 -10.62
C SER A 179 30.67 4.86 -9.33
N THR A 180 30.05 5.25 -8.21
CA THR A 180 30.19 4.56 -6.93
C THR A 180 29.51 3.19 -6.96
N ILE A 181 28.31 3.10 -7.55
CA ILE A 181 27.58 1.84 -7.70
C ILE A 181 28.35 0.90 -8.62
N THR A 182 28.79 1.37 -9.80
CA THR A 182 29.58 0.59 -10.75
C THR A 182 30.86 0.08 -10.11
N ALA A 183 31.63 0.93 -9.41
CA ALA A 183 32.86 0.50 -8.74
C ALA A 183 32.64 -0.64 -7.73
N ARG A 184 31.51 -0.63 -7.01
CA ARG A 184 31.16 -1.72 -6.08
C ARG A 184 30.68 -2.96 -6.82
N ALA A 185 29.77 -2.81 -7.77
CA ALA A 185 29.16 -3.94 -8.48
C ALA A 185 30.15 -4.66 -9.41
N SER A 186 31.09 -3.94 -10.03
CA SER A 186 32.12 -4.51 -10.90
C SER A 186 33.06 -5.49 -10.19
N THR A 187 33.10 -5.50 -8.85
CA THR A 187 33.86 -6.51 -8.09
C THR A 187 33.28 -7.92 -8.24
N MET A 188 31.96 -8.02 -8.41
CA MET A 188 31.23 -9.29 -8.54
C MET A 188 30.75 -9.56 -9.96
N PHE A 189 30.49 -8.50 -10.72
CA PHE A 189 29.95 -8.53 -12.08
C PHE A 189 30.90 -7.79 -13.04
N PRO A 190 31.85 -8.48 -13.68
CA PRO A 190 32.84 -7.82 -14.54
C PRO A 190 32.24 -7.05 -15.73
N ASP A 191 31.04 -7.45 -16.18
CA ASP A 191 30.27 -6.88 -17.28
C ASP A 191 29.25 -5.82 -16.82
N PHE A 192 29.31 -5.38 -15.56
CA PHE A 192 28.36 -4.42 -15.01
C PHE A 192 28.55 -3.01 -15.58
N GLU A 193 27.48 -2.46 -16.16
CA GLU A 193 27.41 -1.09 -16.67
C GLU A 193 26.10 -0.42 -16.25
N ILE A 194 26.10 0.91 -16.14
CA ILE A 194 24.87 1.69 -15.96
C ILE A 194 24.72 2.63 -17.15
N GLU A 195 23.73 2.36 -17.99
CA GLU A 195 23.36 3.21 -19.12
C GLU A 195 22.45 4.34 -18.65
N ARG A 196 22.66 5.56 -19.17
CA ARG A 196 21.94 6.77 -18.77
C ARG A 196 20.58 6.90 -19.47
N HIS A 197 19.69 5.95 -19.21
CA HIS A 197 18.29 6.05 -19.61
C HIS A 197 17.49 6.92 -18.63
N ILE A 198 16.63 7.79 -19.16
CA ILE A 198 15.67 8.57 -18.36
C ILE A 198 14.27 8.18 -18.81
N ILE A 199 13.55 7.43 -17.98
CA ILE A 199 12.28 6.79 -18.37
C ILE A 199 11.19 7.16 -17.37
N LEU A 200 10.09 7.72 -17.86
CA LEU A 200 8.89 7.98 -17.08
C LEU A 200 7.86 6.87 -17.32
N GLY A 201 7.33 6.27 -16.25
CA GLY A 201 6.28 5.25 -16.35
C GLY A 201 5.75 4.80 -14.99
N CYS A 202 4.80 3.86 -15.02
CA CYS A 202 4.25 3.22 -13.82
C CYS A 202 5.00 1.91 -13.53
N PHE A 203 6.08 2.01 -12.75
CA PHE A 203 6.97 0.88 -12.43
C PHE A 203 6.46 0.02 -11.27
N MET A 204 5.69 0.62 -10.35
CA MET A 204 5.20 -0.07 -9.17
C MET A 204 3.91 -0.82 -9.48
N ASP A 205 3.83 -2.03 -8.94
CA ASP A 205 2.63 -2.87 -8.84
C ASP A 205 2.57 -3.47 -7.42
N PRO A 206 1.41 -3.99 -6.96
CA PRO A 206 1.28 -4.48 -5.60
C PRO A 206 2.20 -5.65 -5.27
N SER A 207 2.48 -6.53 -6.25
CA SER A 207 3.35 -7.68 -6.03
C SER A 207 4.78 -7.25 -5.81
N SER A 208 5.26 -6.27 -6.60
CA SER A 208 6.54 -5.60 -6.37
C SER A 208 6.62 -4.96 -4.99
N GLN A 209 5.59 -4.22 -4.58
CA GLN A 209 5.54 -3.58 -3.28
C GLN A 209 5.57 -4.62 -2.14
N MET A 210 4.81 -5.70 -2.26
CA MET A 210 4.79 -6.81 -1.30
C MET A 210 6.16 -7.48 -1.17
N LEU A 211 6.87 -7.69 -2.28
CA LEU A 211 8.21 -8.29 -2.26
C LEU A 211 9.26 -7.39 -1.59
N VAL A 212 9.15 -6.08 -1.79
CA VAL A 212 10.03 -5.08 -1.16
C VAL A 212 9.75 -4.97 0.33
N GLU A 213 8.49 -4.84 0.72
CA GLU A 213 8.08 -4.67 2.11
C GLU A 213 8.31 -5.94 2.92
N SER A 214 7.98 -7.12 2.38
CA SER A 214 8.26 -8.40 3.04
C SER A 214 9.75 -8.61 3.32
N GLN A 215 10.65 -8.16 2.43
CA GLN A 215 12.09 -8.23 2.70
C GLN A 215 12.48 -7.36 3.89
N GLN A 216 11.94 -6.14 3.99
CA GLN A 216 12.20 -5.26 5.12
C GLN A 216 11.69 -5.86 6.43
N ILE A 217 10.50 -6.48 6.41
CA ILE A 217 9.94 -7.18 7.57
C ILE A 217 10.84 -8.37 7.97
N ILE A 218 11.29 -9.19 7.02
CA ILE A 218 12.21 -10.30 7.29
C ILE A 218 13.52 -9.80 7.90
N ASP A 219 14.09 -8.71 7.37
CA ASP A 219 15.32 -8.12 7.88
C ASP A 219 15.15 -7.61 9.32
N GLN A 220 13.98 -7.05 9.65
CA GLN A 220 13.65 -6.61 11.02
C GLN A 220 13.46 -7.81 11.96
N LEU A 221 12.69 -8.82 11.56
CA LEU A 221 12.48 -10.06 12.34
C LEU A 221 13.80 -10.80 12.60
N ALA A 222 14.75 -10.71 11.68
CA ALA A 222 16.10 -11.26 11.87
C ALA A 222 16.90 -10.52 12.97
N GLN A 223 16.57 -9.26 13.26
CA GLN A 223 17.22 -8.46 14.30
C GLN A 223 16.54 -8.59 15.66
N GLY A 224 15.29 -9.03 15.70
CA GLY A 224 14.52 -9.28 16.92
C GLY A 224 13.02 -9.06 16.74
N PRO A 225 12.25 -9.07 17.84
CA PRO A 225 10.81 -8.81 17.81
C PRO A 225 10.50 -7.42 17.25
N THR A 226 9.54 -7.36 16.34
CA THR A 226 9.06 -6.14 15.67
C THR A 226 8.07 -5.35 16.52
N GLY A 227 7.50 -5.98 17.55
CA GLY A 227 6.41 -5.42 18.34
C GLY A 227 5.02 -5.77 17.78
N ASN A 228 4.96 -6.47 16.65
CA ASN A 228 3.72 -7.06 16.15
C ASN A 228 3.63 -8.51 16.60
N THR A 229 2.73 -8.81 17.54
CA THR A 229 2.57 -10.14 18.14
C THR A 229 2.35 -11.24 17.10
N VAL A 230 1.62 -11.00 16.02
CA VAL A 230 1.35 -12.02 14.99
C VAL A 230 2.60 -12.30 14.16
N LEU A 231 3.30 -11.27 13.70
CA LEU A 231 4.54 -11.43 12.93
C LEU A 231 5.65 -12.07 13.78
N ASP A 232 5.79 -11.63 15.03
CA ASP A 232 6.77 -12.14 15.97
C ASP A 232 6.50 -13.62 16.28
N ALA A 233 5.23 -14.00 16.50
CA ALA A 233 4.83 -15.39 16.68
C ALA A 233 5.13 -16.25 15.44
N LEU A 234 4.85 -15.74 14.23
CA LEU A 234 5.18 -16.42 12.97
C LEU A 234 6.69 -16.62 12.79
N SER A 235 7.52 -15.67 13.25
CA SER A 235 8.98 -15.81 13.27
C SER A 235 9.52 -16.72 14.38
N GLY A 236 8.64 -17.25 15.25
CA GLY A 236 8.97 -18.21 16.29
C GLY A 236 9.24 -17.61 17.67
N ASP A 237 8.85 -16.36 17.93
CA ASP A 237 8.94 -15.77 19.27
C ASP A 237 8.00 -16.48 20.25
N LYS A 238 8.57 -17.04 21.32
CA LYS A 238 7.82 -17.84 22.30
C LYS A 238 6.87 -17.01 23.15
N SER A 239 7.21 -15.76 23.42
CA SER A 239 6.36 -14.89 24.23
C SER A 239 5.12 -14.45 23.46
N ALA A 240 5.29 -14.13 22.18
CA ALA A 240 4.22 -13.79 21.27
C ALA A 240 3.28 -14.98 21.02
N MET A 241 3.84 -16.19 20.79
CA MET A 241 3.03 -17.41 20.68
C MET A 241 2.21 -17.68 21.95
N ALA A 242 2.82 -17.58 23.13
CA ALA A 242 2.11 -17.78 24.40
C ALA A 242 1.04 -16.71 24.64
N SER A 243 1.26 -15.47 24.21
CA SER A 243 0.27 -14.39 24.30
C SER A 243 -0.97 -14.70 23.44
N LEU A 244 -0.76 -15.22 22.22
CA LEU A 244 -1.86 -15.60 21.34
C LEU A 244 -2.62 -16.81 21.86
N GLU A 245 -1.92 -17.85 22.35
CA GLU A 245 -2.56 -19.05 22.93
C GLU A 245 -3.31 -18.74 24.24
N GLY A 246 -2.81 -17.81 25.05
CA GLY A 246 -3.39 -17.45 26.34
C GLY A 246 -4.61 -16.52 26.25
N SER A 247 -4.95 -16.03 25.06
CA SER A 247 -6.06 -15.09 24.87
C SER A 247 -7.41 -15.80 24.98
N GLN A 248 -8.28 -15.33 25.87
CA GLN A 248 -9.61 -15.92 26.07
C GLN A 248 -10.57 -15.43 24.98
N ILE A 249 -10.88 -16.32 24.04
CA ILE A 249 -11.83 -16.06 22.97
C ILE A 249 -13.21 -16.61 23.40
N PRO A 250 -14.25 -15.76 23.52
CA PRO A 250 -15.61 -16.22 23.77
C PRO A 250 -16.07 -17.23 22.72
N PRO A 251 -16.84 -18.28 23.04
CA PRO A 251 -17.29 -19.23 22.03
C PRO A 251 -18.29 -18.58 21.07
N TYR A 252 -18.19 -18.92 19.78
CA TYR A 252 -19.17 -18.52 18.77
C TYR A 252 -20.57 -19.10 19.09
N SER A 253 -21.59 -18.26 18.95
CA SER A 253 -23.00 -18.65 19.00
C SER A 253 -23.67 -18.33 17.66
N PRO A 254 -24.37 -19.27 17.03
CA PRO A 254 -25.13 -19.00 15.81
C PRO A 254 -26.44 -18.24 16.09
N PHE A 255 -26.87 -18.15 17.35
CA PHE A 255 -28.11 -17.49 17.75
C PHE A 255 -27.92 -15.99 17.95
N ASP A 256 -28.98 -15.23 17.71
CA ASP A 256 -29.00 -13.78 17.89
C ASP A 256 -28.62 -13.38 19.32
N ALA A 257 -27.74 -12.39 19.42
CA ALA A 257 -27.29 -11.82 20.67
C ALA A 257 -28.37 -10.92 21.30
N ASP A 258 -28.03 -10.22 22.37
CA ASP A 258 -28.89 -9.17 22.91
C ASP A 258 -28.85 -7.94 21.98
N PRO A 259 -29.99 -7.48 21.42
CA PRO A 259 -30.05 -6.30 20.56
C PRO A 259 -29.44 -5.03 21.18
N HIS A 260 -29.41 -4.90 22.51
CA HIS A 260 -28.77 -3.75 23.19
C HIS A 260 -27.26 -3.67 22.93
N GLY A 261 -26.65 -4.80 22.60
CA GLY A 261 -25.25 -4.92 22.28
C GLY A 261 -24.97 -5.00 20.78
N GLU A 262 -25.94 -4.74 19.89
CA GLU A 262 -25.74 -4.73 18.44
C GLU A 262 -25.44 -3.30 17.98
N TYR A 263 -24.16 -2.99 17.75
CA TYR A 263 -23.69 -1.65 17.34
C TYR A 263 -23.14 -1.62 15.91
N GLU A 264 -23.14 -2.77 15.26
CA GLU A 264 -22.72 -2.96 13.88
C GLU A 264 -23.72 -2.29 12.93
N ILE A 265 -23.21 -1.48 11.99
CA ILE A 265 -24.04 -0.96 10.91
C ILE A 265 -24.26 -1.99 9.80
N GLY A 266 -25.36 -1.81 9.05
CA GLY A 266 -25.72 -2.68 7.94
C GLY A 266 -26.42 -3.98 8.37
N ASP A 267 -26.83 -4.77 7.38
CA ASP A 267 -27.49 -6.06 7.58
C ASP A 267 -26.44 -7.17 7.50
N VAL A 268 -25.84 -7.49 8.66
CA VAL A 268 -24.75 -8.46 8.76
C VAL A 268 -25.13 -9.65 9.63
N ASP A 269 -24.64 -10.83 9.24
CA ASP A 269 -24.87 -12.09 9.94
C ASP A 269 -24.12 -12.18 11.30
N ASN A 270 -24.49 -13.19 12.10
CA ASN A 270 -23.90 -13.42 13.42
C ASN A 270 -22.41 -13.77 13.37
N THR A 271 -21.87 -14.23 12.23
CA THR A 271 -20.43 -14.49 12.07
C THR A 271 -19.66 -13.17 12.03
N VAL A 272 -20.15 -12.21 11.26
CA VAL A 272 -19.56 -10.87 11.16
C VAL A 272 -19.68 -10.12 12.48
N ARG A 273 -20.84 -10.20 13.15
CA ARG A 273 -21.03 -9.60 14.49
C ARG A 273 -20.07 -10.18 15.52
N TYR A 274 -19.88 -11.50 15.51
CA TYR A 274 -18.91 -12.15 16.37
C TYR A 274 -17.46 -11.70 16.06
N ALA A 275 -17.09 -11.62 14.78
CA ALA A 275 -15.78 -11.11 14.38
C ALA A 275 -15.57 -9.64 14.79
N ALA A 276 -16.62 -8.81 14.66
CA ALA A 276 -16.61 -7.40 15.07
C ALA A 276 -16.39 -7.25 16.58
N GLN A 277 -17.06 -8.07 17.39
CA GLN A 277 -16.87 -8.11 18.82
C GLN A 277 -15.44 -8.51 19.20
N LEU A 278 -14.90 -9.58 18.60
CA LEU A 278 -13.53 -10.02 18.86
C LEU A 278 -12.50 -8.93 18.50
N ALA A 279 -12.70 -8.25 17.36
CA ALA A 279 -11.83 -7.14 16.95
C ALA A 279 -11.92 -5.96 17.92
N ALA A 280 -13.12 -5.62 18.41
CA ALA A 280 -13.31 -4.58 19.41
C ALA A 280 -12.69 -4.94 20.78
N ASP A 281 -12.62 -6.22 21.12
CA ASP A 281 -11.91 -6.72 22.30
C ASP A 281 -10.38 -6.75 22.13
N GLY A 282 -9.87 -6.38 20.94
CA GLY A 282 -8.44 -6.29 20.63
C GLY A 282 -7.82 -7.56 20.04
N HIS A 283 -8.64 -8.53 19.61
CA HIS A 283 -8.14 -9.75 18.98
C HIS A 283 -7.86 -9.55 17.48
N SER A 284 -6.81 -10.19 16.97
CA SER A 284 -6.59 -10.31 15.52
C SER A 284 -7.49 -11.41 14.96
N VAL A 285 -8.33 -11.06 13.99
CA VAL A 285 -9.32 -11.97 13.40
C VAL A 285 -9.12 -12.07 11.90
N PHE A 286 -9.20 -13.29 11.38
CA PHE A 286 -9.31 -13.55 9.94
C PHE A 286 -10.75 -13.97 9.64
N VAL A 287 -11.43 -13.24 8.74
CA VAL A 287 -12.80 -13.52 8.33
C VAL A 287 -12.78 -14.06 6.91
N ASP A 288 -13.08 -15.35 6.77
CA ASP A 288 -13.26 -15.96 5.46
C ASP A 288 -14.63 -15.58 4.89
N SER A 289 -14.65 -15.06 3.67
CA SER A 289 -15.86 -14.55 3.03
C SER A 289 -16.01 -15.14 1.64
N ALA A 290 -17.21 -15.67 1.35
CA ALA A 290 -17.53 -16.19 0.03
C ALA A 290 -17.50 -15.09 -1.04
N ALA A 291 -17.20 -15.48 -2.30
CA ALA A 291 -16.96 -14.58 -3.43
C ALA A 291 -18.13 -13.67 -3.87
N CYS A 292 -19.28 -13.75 -3.20
CA CYS A 292 -20.47 -12.93 -3.48
C CYS A 292 -20.93 -12.07 -2.28
N ASN A 293 -20.26 -12.18 -1.13
CA ASN A 293 -20.66 -11.42 0.06
C ASN A 293 -20.24 -9.96 -0.07
N ASN A 294 -21.01 -9.08 0.57
CA ASN A 294 -20.75 -7.66 0.58
C ASN A 294 -19.63 -7.31 1.57
N THR A 295 -18.38 -7.56 1.17
CA THR A 295 -17.21 -7.34 2.05
C THR A 295 -17.07 -5.90 2.53
N ALA A 296 -17.59 -4.92 1.79
CA ALA A 296 -17.64 -3.53 2.21
C ALA A 296 -18.58 -3.31 3.40
N GLU A 297 -19.75 -3.96 3.40
CA GLU A 297 -20.70 -3.92 4.50
C GLU A 297 -20.19 -4.65 5.73
N GLN A 298 -19.57 -5.83 5.55
CA GLN A 298 -18.93 -6.54 6.65
C GLN A 298 -17.78 -5.73 7.27
N SER A 299 -16.95 -5.10 6.45
CA SER A 299 -15.86 -4.23 6.93
C SER A 299 -16.41 -3.02 7.67
N ALA A 300 -17.50 -2.42 7.18
CA ALA A 300 -18.14 -1.26 7.80
C ALA A 300 -18.79 -1.62 9.14
N ALA A 301 -19.43 -2.79 9.23
CA ALA A 301 -19.95 -3.37 10.47
C ALA A 301 -18.84 -3.54 11.53
N ILE A 302 -17.75 -4.22 11.17
CA ILE A 302 -16.60 -4.43 12.06
C ILE A 302 -16.00 -3.08 12.50
N ALA A 303 -15.81 -2.15 11.57
CA ALA A 303 -15.28 -0.82 11.87
C ALA A 303 -16.20 -0.05 12.84
N SER A 304 -17.50 -0.05 12.59
CA SER A 304 -18.48 0.65 13.44
C SER A 304 -18.48 0.12 14.87
N ARG A 305 -18.38 -1.21 15.06
CA ARG A 305 -18.26 -1.83 16.38
C ARG A 305 -17.01 -1.39 17.11
N CYS A 306 -15.85 -1.41 16.44
CA CYS A 306 -14.59 -0.97 17.03
C CYS A 306 -14.62 0.52 17.40
N VAL A 307 -15.22 1.38 16.56
CA VAL A 307 -15.38 2.81 16.86
C VAL A 307 -16.29 3.02 18.07
N MET A 308 -17.39 2.27 18.18
CA MET A 308 -18.28 2.32 19.35
C MET A 308 -17.61 1.82 20.63
N ALA A 309 -16.66 0.89 20.53
CA ALA A 309 -15.80 0.47 21.64
C ALA A 309 -14.71 1.51 22.02
N GLY A 310 -14.64 2.63 21.28
CA GLY A 310 -13.69 3.72 21.55
C GLY A 310 -12.35 3.60 20.82
N HIS A 311 -12.23 2.69 19.85
CA HIS A 311 -11.00 2.51 19.08
C HIS A 311 -10.95 3.41 17.84
N SER A 312 -9.75 3.86 17.48
CA SER A 312 -9.48 4.43 16.16
C SER A 312 -9.30 3.31 15.13
N VAL A 313 -10.04 3.35 14.04
CA VAL A 313 -10.00 2.31 12.99
C VAL A 313 -9.36 2.86 11.72
N LEU A 314 -8.29 2.21 11.26
CA LEU A 314 -7.72 2.43 9.93
C LEU A 314 -8.19 1.34 8.99
N TYR A 315 -9.01 1.71 8.00
CA TYR A 315 -9.44 0.79 6.94
C TYR A 315 -8.48 0.86 5.75
N VAL A 316 -7.84 -0.27 5.42
CA VAL A 316 -6.89 -0.38 4.30
C VAL A 316 -7.47 -1.33 3.24
N PRO A 317 -8.12 -0.80 2.19
CA PRO A 317 -8.61 -1.61 1.08
C PRO A 317 -7.49 -1.93 0.10
N CYS A 318 -7.56 -3.09 -0.56
CA CYS A 318 -6.59 -3.47 -1.59
C CYS A 318 -6.83 -2.75 -2.93
N VAL A 319 -8.07 -2.36 -3.20
CA VAL A 319 -8.44 -1.71 -4.47
C VAL A 319 -9.35 -0.50 -4.25
N THR A 320 -9.24 0.47 -5.15
CA THR A 320 -10.02 1.72 -5.12
C THR A 320 -11.53 1.47 -5.11
N ASP A 321 -11.98 0.40 -5.75
CA ASP A 321 -13.40 0.05 -5.79
C ASP A 321 -13.95 -0.42 -4.42
N GLN A 322 -13.12 -1.11 -3.62
CA GLN A 322 -13.48 -1.50 -2.24
C GLN A 322 -13.57 -0.28 -1.34
N LYS A 323 -12.61 0.65 -1.43
CA LYS A 323 -12.65 1.95 -0.75
C LYS A 323 -13.96 2.68 -1.05
N ARG A 324 -14.30 2.83 -2.33
CA ARG A 324 -15.51 3.51 -2.78
C ARG A 324 -16.78 2.86 -2.22
N ARG A 325 -16.89 1.53 -2.26
CA ARG A 325 -18.04 0.80 -1.71
C ARG A 325 -18.14 0.96 -0.19
N PHE A 326 -17.03 0.87 0.53
CA PHE A 326 -16.98 1.10 1.97
C PHE A 326 -17.48 2.51 2.33
N MET A 327 -16.98 3.54 1.64
CA MET A 327 -17.43 4.93 1.86
C MET A 327 -18.93 5.12 1.56
N GLN A 328 -19.45 4.45 0.52
CA GLN A 328 -20.88 4.45 0.21
C GLN A 328 -21.71 3.81 1.33
N THR A 329 -21.26 2.68 1.88
CA THR A 329 -21.93 2.03 3.02
C THR A 329 -21.92 2.92 4.26
N ILE A 330 -20.78 3.52 4.60
CA ILE A 330 -20.66 4.45 5.73
C ILE A 330 -21.59 5.66 5.56
N ALA A 331 -21.68 6.20 4.35
CA ALA A 331 -22.58 7.31 4.05
C ALA A 331 -24.06 6.92 4.12
N ALA A 332 -24.42 5.74 3.63
CA ALA A 332 -25.78 5.22 3.69
C ALA A 332 -26.28 5.00 5.13
N ASN A 333 -25.35 4.76 6.06
CA ASN A 333 -25.62 4.58 7.49
C ASN A 333 -25.35 5.86 8.32
N GLU A 334 -25.26 7.04 7.68
CA GLU A 334 -25.08 8.35 8.32
C GLU A 334 -23.80 8.48 9.18
N MET A 335 -22.80 7.63 8.95
CA MET A 335 -21.52 7.64 9.69
C MET A 335 -20.41 8.45 9.00
N SER A 336 -20.70 9.19 7.92
CA SER A 336 -19.71 9.99 7.18
C SER A 336 -18.96 11.00 8.06
N GLY A 337 -19.57 11.48 9.15
CA GLY A 337 -18.93 12.40 10.09
C GLY A 337 -17.75 11.79 10.86
N GLN A 338 -17.65 10.45 10.91
CA GLN A 338 -16.59 9.71 11.60
C GLN A 338 -15.51 9.16 10.66
N LEU A 339 -15.69 9.36 9.35
CA LEU A 339 -14.78 8.84 8.33
C LEU A 339 -13.83 9.92 7.84
N LEU A 340 -12.54 9.66 7.85
CA LEU A 340 -11.52 10.51 7.22
C LEU A 340 -10.83 9.73 6.10
N ASP A 341 -10.86 10.28 4.89
CA ASP A 341 -10.09 9.75 3.77
C ASP A 341 -8.70 10.42 3.73
N ILE A 342 -7.69 9.70 4.20
CA ILE A 342 -6.30 10.19 4.26
C ILE A 342 -5.67 10.28 2.86
N ALA A 343 -6.16 9.49 1.90
CA ALA A 343 -5.61 9.45 0.55
C ALA A 343 -6.22 10.53 -0.38
N ASP A 344 -7.13 11.35 0.13
CA ASP A 344 -7.67 12.49 -0.61
C ASP A 344 -6.76 13.71 -0.44
N ASP A 345 -6.47 14.44 -1.53
CA ASP A 345 -5.69 15.68 -1.50
C ASP A 345 -6.35 16.75 -0.61
N GLY A 346 -7.67 16.63 -0.41
CA GLY A 346 -8.47 17.47 0.48
C GLY A 346 -8.42 17.09 1.97
N ALA A 347 -7.68 16.05 2.38
CA ALA A 347 -7.72 15.47 3.72
C ALA A 347 -7.53 16.52 4.83
N ASN A 348 -6.58 17.44 4.69
CA ASN A 348 -6.34 18.49 5.69
C ASN A 348 -7.57 19.38 5.91
N THR A 349 -8.26 19.75 4.82
CA THR A 349 -9.48 20.55 4.90
C THR A 349 -10.62 19.75 5.53
N ALA A 350 -10.68 18.45 5.26
CA ALA A 350 -11.66 17.54 5.87
C ALA A 350 -11.44 17.40 7.39
N ILE A 351 -10.18 17.29 7.83
CA ILE A 351 -9.81 17.27 9.24
C ILE A 351 -10.27 18.56 9.93
N ASP A 352 -9.95 19.73 9.36
CA ASP A 352 -10.36 21.01 9.93
C ASP A 352 -11.88 21.08 10.10
N ARG A 353 -12.64 20.66 9.08
CA ARG A 353 -14.10 20.63 9.12
C ARG A 353 -14.63 19.66 10.18
N GLN A 354 -14.03 18.48 10.33
CA GLN A 354 -14.42 17.51 11.35
C GLN A 354 -14.15 18.03 12.75
N LEU A 355 -12.98 18.63 12.99
CA LEU A 355 -12.64 19.23 14.29
C LEU A 355 -13.61 20.35 14.67
N ILE A 356 -13.95 21.23 13.73
CA ILE A 356 -14.96 22.29 13.96
C ILE A 356 -16.32 21.67 14.31
N THR A 357 -16.72 20.62 13.59
CA THR A 357 -18.00 19.92 13.84
C THR A 357 -18.01 19.24 15.20
N ALA A 358 -16.90 18.62 15.61
CA ALA A 358 -16.75 17.96 16.90
C ALA A 358 -16.84 18.95 18.08
N VAL A 359 -16.25 20.14 17.95
CA VAL A 359 -16.34 21.20 18.98
C VAL A 359 -17.80 21.68 19.17
N GLY A 360 -18.60 21.67 18.11
CA GLY A 360 -20.02 22.02 18.14
C GLY A 360 -20.97 20.87 18.49
N PHE A 361 -20.46 19.67 18.78
CA PHE A 361 -21.29 18.49 18.96
C PHE A 361 -22.19 18.60 20.20
N GLN A 362 -23.49 18.38 20.00
CA GLN A 362 -24.48 18.25 21.07
C GLN A 362 -24.99 16.82 21.10
N SER A 363 -25.04 16.22 22.29
CA SER A 363 -25.57 14.87 22.48
C SER A 363 -27.04 14.81 22.05
N GLY A 364 -27.33 14.04 21.00
CA GLY A 364 -28.69 13.84 20.49
C GLY A 364 -29.51 12.83 21.29
N VAL A 365 -30.74 12.57 20.82
CA VAL A 365 -31.68 11.57 21.38
C VAL A 365 -31.54 10.17 20.75
N ALA A 366 -30.50 9.95 19.94
CA ALA A 366 -30.31 8.71 19.19
C ALA A 366 -30.18 7.49 20.11
N THR A 367 -29.44 7.62 21.22
CA THR A 367 -29.25 6.55 22.21
C THR A 367 -30.58 6.09 22.82
N SER A 368 -31.44 7.03 23.24
CA SER A 368 -32.75 6.65 23.81
C SER A 368 -33.67 5.95 22.83
N ARG A 369 -33.58 6.31 21.53
CA ARG A 369 -34.37 5.64 20.48
C ARG A 369 -33.83 4.23 20.21
N PHE A 370 -32.52 4.07 20.21
CA PHE A 370 -31.87 2.77 20.06
C PHE A 370 -32.30 1.82 21.20
N ASP A 371 -32.19 2.26 22.45
CA ASP A 371 -32.55 1.46 23.63
C ASP A 371 -34.02 1.01 23.57
N GLN A 372 -34.93 1.92 23.19
CA GLN A 372 -36.35 1.59 23.05
C GLN A 372 -36.58 0.49 21.98
N ILE A 373 -35.93 0.59 20.83
CA ILE A 373 -36.08 -0.40 19.75
C ILE A 373 -35.52 -1.76 20.19
N ALA A 374 -34.37 -1.77 20.88
CA ALA A 374 -33.78 -2.98 21.41
C ALA A 374 -34.72 -3.68 22.41
N ASP A 375 -35.32 -2.93 23.34
CA ASP A 375 -36.33 -3.46 24.28
C ASP A 375 -37.52 -4.10 23.55
N GLU A 376 -38.03 -3.42 22.51
CA GLU A 376 -39.14 -3.92 21.69
C GLU A 376 -38.77 -5.24 20.98
N LEU A 377 -37.56 -5.34 20.42
CA LEU A 377 -37.06 -6.53 19.74
C LEU A 377 -36.89 -7.72 20.70
N VAL A 378 -36.35 -7.50 21.90
CA VAL A 378 -36.27 -8.52 22.96
C VAL A 378 -37.67 -9.03 23.33
N GLY A 379 -38.64 -8.11 23.45
CA GLY A 379 -40.04 -8.43 23.72
C GLY A 379 -40.72 -9.21 22.59
N VAL A 380 -40.40 -8.92 21.33
CA VAL A 380 -40.91 -9.69 20.17
C VAL A 380 -40.28 -11.08 20.12
N ARG A 381 -38.96 -11.18 20.29
CA ARG A 381 -38.23 -12.45 20.25
C ARG A 381 -38.74 -13.43 21.30
N SER A 382 -38.94 -12.97 22.54
CA SER A 382 -39.46 -13.79 23.63
C SER A 382 -40.88 -14.31 23.35
N ARG A 383 -41.74 -13.51 22.70
CA ARG A 383 -43.10 -13.93 22.30
C ARG A 383 -43.07 -14.95 21.17
N LEU A 384 -42.25 -14.75 20.15
CA LEU A 384 -42.10 -15.68 19.03
C LEU A 384 -41.53 -17.02 19.49
N ALA A 385 -40.51 -17.00 20.34
CA ALA A 385 -39.93 -18.22 20.91
C ALA A 385 -40.96 -19.03 21.71
N ARG A 386 -41.81 -18.35 22.51
CA ARG A 386 -42.92 -18.99 23.23
C ARG A 386 -43.94 -19.62 22.28
N TYR A 387 -44.37 -18.86 21.27
CA TYR A 387 -45.34 -19.35 20.28
C TYR A 387 -44.83 -20.57 19.50
N LEU A 388 -43.55 -20.56 19.11
CA LEU A 388 -42.92 -21.66 18.39
C LEU A 388 -42.71 -22.88 19.29
N GLY A 389 -42.48 -22.66 20.59
CA GLY A 389 -42.46 -23.70 21.62
C GLY A 389 -43.83 -24.33 21.86
N ASP A 390 -44.91 -23.54 21.82
CA ASP A 390 -46.29 -24.03 21.99
C ASP A 390 -46.81 -24.81 20.76
N LEU A 391 -46.12 -24.69 19.61
CA LEU A 391 -46.43 -25.37 18.35
C LEU A 391 -45.79 -26.75 18.21
N HIS A 392 -44.81 -27.08 19.05
CA HIS A 392 -44.14 -28.39 19.12
C HIS A 392 -44.61 -29.16 20.35
#